data_AF-A0A520Z686-F1
#
_entry.id   AF-A0A520Z686-F1
#
_cell.length_a   1.000
_cell.length_b   1.000
_cell.length_c   1.000
_cell.angle_alpha   90.00
_cell.angle_beta   90.00
_cell.angle_gamma   90.00
#
_symmetry.space_group_name_H-M   'P 1'
#
loop_
_entity.id
_entity.type
_entity.pdbx_description
1 polymer ?
#
loop_
_entity_poly.entity_id
_entity_poly.type
_entity_poly.pdbx_seq_one_letter_code
_entity_poly.pdbx_strand_id
1 'polypeptide(L)' 'YDILGKRVSNVFTDPTDTVNMDVSALQSGIYFLKVQNKSGDISSRKIIID' A
#
# COMPACT_ATOMS: atom_id res chain seq x y z
N TYR A 1 1.89 -4.54 -1.28
CA TYR A 1 2.17 -5.90 -1.80
C TYR A 1 3.49 -5.84 -2.52
N ASP A 2 4.33 -6.88 -2.40
CA ASP A 2 5.55 -7.00 -3.19
C ASP A 2 5.23 -7.44 -4.63
N ILE A 3 6.27 -7.60 -5.45
CA ILE A 3 6.15 -8.06 -6.84
C ILE A 3 5.54 -9.45 -6.99
N LEU A 4 5.59 -10.27 -5.94
CA LEU A 4 5.03 -11.62 -5.93
C LEU A 4 3.59 -11.63 -5.41
N GLY A 5 3.01 -10.46 -5.12
CA GLY A 5 1.67 -10.34 -4.56
C GLY A 5 1.59 -10.71 -3.07
N LYS A 6 2.72 -10.89 -2.40
CA LYS A 6 2.74 -11.09 -0.94
C LYS A 6 2.49 -9.76 -0.25
N ARG A 7 1.71 -9.82 0.82
CA ARG A 7 1.41 -8.65 1.66
C ARG A 7 2.62 -8.30 2.51
N VAL A 8 3.04 -7.02 2.47
CA VAL A 8 4.26 -6.53 3.14
C VAL A 8 3.97 -5.64 4.36
N SER A 9 2.79 -4.99 4.43
CA SER A 9 2.35 -4.21 5.60
C SER A 9 0.92 -4.55 6.05
N ASN A 10 0.64 -4.30 7.34
CA ASN A 10 -0.67 -4.47 7.96
C ASN A 10 -1.69 -3.41 7.52
N VAL A 11 -2.97 -3.72 7.76
CA VAL A 11 -4.13 -2.92 7.38
C VAL A 11 -4.02 -1.57 8.10
N PHE A 12 -4.07 -0.48 7.35
CA PHE A 12 -4.26 0.85 7.93
C PHE A 12 -5.74 1.21 7.77
N THR A 13 -6.40 1.45 8.90
CA THR A 13 -7.75 1.99 8.93
C THR A 13 -7.64 3.42 9.42
N ASP A 14 -7.56 4.38 8.50
CA ASP A 14 -7.57 5.79 8.83
C ASP A 14 -9.02 6.31 8.72
N PRO A 15 -9.55 7.02 9.74
CA PRO A 15 -10.84 7.68 9.63
C PRO A 15 -10.84 8.86 8.65
N THR A 16 -9.66 9.32 8.22
CA THR A 16 -9.47 10.37 7.21
C THR A 16 -9.22 9.76 5.82
N ASP A 17 -9.48 10.53 4.76
CA ASP A 17 -9.27 10.09 3.37
C ASP A 17 -7.77 10.00 2.98
N THR A 18 -6.84 10.15 3.94
CA THR A 18 -5.39 10.09 3.72
C THR A 18 -4.79 8.92 4.48
N VAL A 19 -3.94 8.14 3.81
CA VAL A 19 -3.14 7.08 4.43
C VAL A 19 -1.67 7.42 4.26
N ASN A 20 -0.97 7.66 5.36
CA ASN A 20 0.48 7.84 5.38
C ASN A 20 1.15 6.49 5.64
N MET A 21 2.11 6.12 4.80
CA MET A 21 2.89 4.88 4.91
C MET A 21 4.38 5.23 4.89
N ASP A 22 5.08 4.88 5.96
CA ASP A 22 6.54 4.89 5.96
C ASP A 22 7.06 3.70 5.16
N VAL A 23 7.91 3.99 4.16
CA VAL A 23 8.51 3.01 3.25
C VAL A 23 10.02 2.88 3.43
N SER A 24 10.60 3.59 4.40
CA SER A 24 12.05 3.66 4.61
C SER A 24 12.71 2.31 4.93
N ALA A 25 11.97 1.38 5.54
CA ALA A 25 12.44 0.04 5.86
C ALA A 25 12.24 -0.99 4.74
N LEU A 26 11.60 -0.59 3.62
CA LEU A 26 11.38 -1.48 2.49
C LEU A 26 12.64 -1.53 1.61
N GLN A 27 12.98 -2.72 1.12
CA GLN A 27 14.04 -2.86 0.13
C GLN A 27 13.65 -2.18 -1.17
N SER A 28 14.63 -1.63 -1.88
CA SER A 28 14.47 -1.11 -3.24
C SER A 28 13.76 -2.13 -4.13
N GLY A 29 12.75 -1.69 -4.88
CA GLY A 29 11.95 -2.57 -5.72
C GLY A 29 10.57 -2.02 -6.06
N ILE A 30 9.79 -2.86 -6.73
CA ILE A 30 8.42 -2.53 -7.15
C ILE A 30 7.44 -3.03 -6.09
N TYR A 31 6.54 -2.15 -5.66
CA TYR A 31 5.46 -2.47 -4.75
C TYR A 31 4.12 -2.01 -5.31
N PHE A 32 3.06 -2.62 -4.81
CA PHE A 32 1.68 -2.27 -5.14
C PHE A 32 0.94 -1.87 -3.87
N LEU A 33 0.45 -0.63 -3.83
CA LEU A 33 -0.47 -0.15 -2.81
C LEU A 33 -1.90 -0.51 -3.24
N LYS A 34 -2.68 -1.08 -2.32
CA LYS A 34 -4.10 -1.36 -2.51
C LYS A 34 -4.86 -0.68 -1.39
N VAL A 35 -5.83 0.15 -1.75
CA VAL A 35 -6.70 0.85 -0.82
C VAL A 35 -8.13 0.41 -1.10
N GLN A 36 -8.87 0.10 -0.04
CA GLN A 36 -10.30 -0.19 -0.11
C GLN A 36 -11.04 0.83 0.75
N ASN A 37 -12.00 1.55 0.16
CA ASN A 37 -12.84 2.48 0.91
C ASN A 37 -13.98 1.72 1.64
N LYS A 38 -14.77 2.45 2.44
CA LYS A 38 -15.89 1.87 3.19
C LYS A 38 -17.03 1.34 2.29
N SER A 39 -17.16 1.87 1.08
CA SER A 39 -18.13 1.41 0.07
C SER A 39 -17.70 0.11 -0.63
N GLY A 40 -16.45 -0.31 -0.41
CA GLY A 40 -15.87 -1.50 -1.01
C GLY A 40 -15.10 -1.26 -2.30
N ASP A 41 -15.01 -0.02 -2.80
CA ASP A 41 -14.24 0.32 -3.99
C ASP A 41 -12.75 0.12 -3.74
N ILE A 42 -12.08 -0.49 -4.70
CA ILE A 42 -10.66 -0.84 -4.62
C ILE A 42 -9.89 0.02 -5.62
N SER A 43 -8.88 0.73 -5.12
CA SER A 43 -7.88 1.41 -5.94
C SER A 43 -6.51 0.75 -5.74
N SER A 44 -5.72 0.67 -6.81
CA SER A 44 -4.34 0.18 -6.75
C SER A 44 -3.38 1.15 -7.42
N ARG A 45 -2.17 1.28 -6.85
CA ARG A 45 -1.07 2.08 -7.43
C ARG A 45 0.25 1.34 -7.35
N LYS A 46 1.06 1.47 -8.41
CA LYS A 46 2.46 1.01 -8.43
C LYS A 46 3.34 2.05 -7.75
N ILE A 47 4.24 1.58 -6.89
CA ILE A 47 5.27 2.37 -6.21
C ILE A 47 6.62 1.76 -6.57
N ILE A 48 7.60 2.60 -6.89
CA ILE A 48 8.98 2.19 -7.12
C ILE A 48 9.80 2.84 -6.01
N ILE A 49 10.57 2.03 -5.29
CA ILE A 49 11.50 2.46 -4.25
C ILE A 49 12.90 2.21 -4.80
N ASP A 50 13.73 3.26 -4.81
CA ASP A 50 15.12 3.23 -5.27
C ASP A 50 16.09 3.27 -4.07
#